data_AF-A0A9D2DW06-F1
#
_entry.id   AF-A0A9D2DW06-F1
#
_cell.length_a   1.000
_cell.length_b   1.000
_cell.length_c   1.000
_cell.angle_alpha   90.00
_cell.angle_beta   90.00
_cell.angle_gamma   90.00
#
_symmetry.space_group_name_H-M   'P 1'
#
loop_
_entity.id
_entity.type
_entity.pdbx_description
1 polymer ?
#
loop_
_entity_poly.entity_id
_entity_poly.type
_entity_poly.pdbx_seq_one_letter_code
_entity_poly.pdbx_strand_id
1 'polypeptide(L)'
;MLNELPKKEKPRKPTTKWRLFWRIQKECALRAVTPFMMYLFCSLIALAFQALSDETEVYEVVIGAACILLGAALNAPMGYLAGQKQYDSYLTGCIHRRNAIFGIQSGGDHKPEQEYRWWKGFLIGFYVGVPVIIMGIFAAIPATWASGETALVMVAGWAIFPIQWARNLMFPDWSGSYPAISGGYCMLMILLPILVTGISYIVGAAVEKKNKQNEEARSERVAEAGKAKKK
;
A
#
# COMPACT_ATOMS: atom_id res chain seq x y z
N MET A 1 -17.97 44.57 -13.47
CA MET A 1 -17.17 44.04 -12.34
C MET A 1 -15.81 43.70 -12.90
N LEU A 2 -14.77 44.39 -12.41
CA LEU A 2 -13.40 44.29 -12.93
C LEU A 2 -12.86 42.86 -12.80
N ASN A 3 -12.21 42.41 -13.86
CA ASN A 3 -11.38 41.22 -13.93
C ASN A 3 -10.43 41.14 -12.73
N GLU A 4 -10.72 40.29 -11.75
CA GLU A 4 -9.66 39.78 -10.87
C GLU A 4 -8.83 38.81 -11.71
N LEU A 5 -7.73 39.34 -12.28
CA LEU A 5 -6.67 38.51 -12.85
C LEU A 5 -6.32 37.41 -11.83
N PRO A 6 -6.18 36.14 -12.26
CA PRO A 6 -5.81 35.07 -11.34
C PRO A 6 -4.54 35.47 -10.61
N LYS A 7 -4.59 35.50 -9.27
CA LYS A 7 -3.45 35.82 -8.41
C LYS A 7 -2.23 35.06 -8.93
N LYS A 8 -1.22 35.78 -9.43
CA LYS A 8 0.06 35.19 -9.84
C LYS A 8 0.56 34.33 -8.67
N GLU A 9 0.51 33.03 -8.84
CA GLU A 9 1.04 32.09 -7.86
C GLU A 9 2.49 32.46 -7.59
N LYS A 10 2.85 32.58 -6.31
CA LYS A 10 4.25 32.80 -5.92
C LYS A 10 5.08 31.68 -6.55
N PRO A 11 6.20 32.00 -7.23
CA PRO A 11 7.05 30.98 -7.83
C PRO A 11 7.42 29.97 -6.74
N ARG A 12 6.93 28.75 -6.86
CA ARG A 12 7.27 27.67 -5.93
C ARG A 12 8.78 27.53 -5.97
N LYS A 13 9.44 27.74 -4.82
CA LYS A 13 10.88 27.53 -4.70
C LYS A 13 11.19 26.15 -5.32
N PRO A 14 12.19 26.05 -6.21
CA PRO A 14 12.52 24.78 -6.85
C PRO A 14 12.76 23.73 -5.76
N THR A 15 11.99 22.65 -5.82
CA THR A 15 12.13 21.54 -4.88
C THR A 15 13.46 20.88 -5.16
N THR A 16 14.38 20.94 -4.19
CA THR A 16 15.63 20.18 -4.27
C THR A 16 15.32 18.68 -4.35
N LYS A 17 16.18 17.91 -5.03
CA LYS A 17 16.02 16.44 -5.16
C LYS A 17 15.80 15.78 -3.79
N TRP A 18 16.49 16.27 -2.76
CA TRP A 18 16.36 15.80 -1.38
C TRP A 18 14.98 16.07 -0.77
N ARG A 19 14.43 17.28 -0.95
CA ARG A 19 13.07 17.58 -0.47
C ARG A 19 12.01 16.76 -1.19
N LEU A 20 12.19 16.53 -2.49
CA LEU A 20 11.30 15.67 -3.26
C LEU A 20 11.34 14.22 -2.76
N PHE A 21 12.53 13.70 -2.45
CA PHE A 21 12.69 12.36 -1.87
C PHE A 21 11.86 12.21 -0.59
N TRP A 22 12.02 13.10 0.39
CA TRP A 22 11.25 13.04 1.65
C TRP A 22 9.75 13.22 1.46
N ARG A 23 9.32 14.02 0.49
CA ARG A 23 7.89 14.14 0.14
C ARG A 23 7.32 12.83 -0.40
N ILE A 24 8.08 12.13 -1.24
CA ILE A 24 7.68 10.80 -1.74
C ILE A 24 7.62 9.79 -0.61
N GLN A 25 8.61 9.77 0.29
CA GLN A 25 8.61 8.91 1.48
C GLN A 25 7.36 9.18 2.34
N LYS A 26 7.08 10.45 2.65
CA LYS A 26 5.90 10.87 3.42
C LYS A 26 4.60 10.43 2.75
N GLU A 27 4.44 10.62 1.45
CA GLU A 27 3.22 10.23 0.75
C GLU A 27 3.02 8.71 0.79
N CYS A 28 4.08 7.93 0.53
CA CYS A 28 4.00 6.47 0.56
C CYS A 28 3.71 5.96 1.98
N ALA A 29 4.30 6.57 3.01
CA ALA A 29 4.03 6.23 4.41
C ALA A 29 2.58 6.53 4.80
N LEU A 30 2.02 7.69 4.42
CA LEU A 30 0.63 8.03 4.69
C LEU A 30 -0.34 7.05 4.02
N ARG A 31 -0.04 6.61 2.80
CA ARG A 31 -0.85 5.62 2.07
C ARG A 31 -0.74 4.21 2.66
N ALA A 32 0.32 3.92 3.42
CA ALA A 32 0.50 2.64 4.08
C ALA A 32 -0.30 2.50 5.39
N VAL A 33 -0.77 3.61 5.98
CA VAL A 33 -1.51 3.59 7.25
C VAL A 33 -2.79 2.76 7.16
N THR A 34 -3.60 2.95 6.12
CA THR A 34 -4.86 2.20 5.97
C THR A 34 -4.64 0.69 5.82
N PRO A 35 -3.78 0.18 4.91
CA PRO A 35 -3.49 -1.26 4.85
C PRO A 35 -2.87 -1.78 6.14
N PHE A 36 -1.99 -1.00 6.78
CA PHE A 36 -1.46 -1.37 8.09
C PHE A 36 -2.56 -1.58 9.14
N MET A 37 -3.52 -0.66 9.26
CA MET A 37 -4.63 -0.80 10.21
C MET A 37 -5.47 -2.05 9.93
N MET A 38 -5.63 -2.45 8.66
CA MET A 38 -6.36 -3.68 8.31
C MET A 38 -5.64 -4.95 8.78
N TYR A 39 -4.32 -5.02 8.58
CA TYR A 39 -3.51 -6.11 9.11
C TYR A 39 -3.50 -6.12 10.65
N LEU A 40 -3.47 -4.94 11.27
CA LEU A 40 -3.60 -4.81 12.73
C LEU A 40 -4.93 -5.37 13.22
N PHE A 41 -6.06 -5.02 12.60
CA PHE A 41 -7.36 -5.59 12.97
C PHE A 41 -7.41 -7.11 12.77
N CYS A 42 -6.82 -7.64 11.69
CA CYS A 42 -6.72 -9.08 11.49
C CYS A 42 -5.91 -9.76 12.61
N SER A 43 -4.81 -9.15 13.05
CA SER A 43 -4.04 -9.64 14.20
C SER A 43 -4.83 -9.62 15.49
N LEU A 44 -5.59 -8.55 15.76
CA LEU A 44 -6.39 -8.43 16.98
C LEU A 44 -7.57 -9.42 17.00
N ILE A 45 -8.18 -9.69 15.85
CA ILE A 45 -9.19 -10.74 15.71
C ILE A 45 -8.55 -12.10 16.02
N ALA A 46 -7.42 -12.42 15.40
CA ALA A 46 -6.73 -13.69 15.63
C ALA A 46 -6.31 -13.84 17.11
N LEU A 47 -5.84 -12.76 17.74
CA LEU A 47 -5.51 -12.72 19.16
C LEU A 47 -6.74 -12.97 20.05
N ALA A 48 -7.91 -12.46 19.67
CA ALA A 48 -9.15 -12.69 20.41
C ALA A 48 -9.57 -14.17 20.37
N PHE A 49 -9.41 -14.84 19.22
CA PHE A 49 -9.68 -16.28 19.12
C PHE A 49 -8.69 -17.11 19.94
N GLN A 50 -7.39 -16.78 19.89
CA GLN A 50 -6.38 -17.43 20.72
C GLN A 50 -6.68 -17.34 22.22
N ALA A 51 -7.34 -16.26 22.66
CA ALA A 51 -7.68 -16.05 24.07
C ALA A 51 -8.96 -16.79 24.51
N LEU A 52 -9.77 -17.30 23.58
CA LEU A 52 -11.03 -18.00 23.87
C LEU A 52 -10.86 -19.52 23.98
N SER A 53 -9.79 -20.07 23.42
CA SER A 53 -9.56 -21.51 23.31
C SER A 53 -8.47 -22.00 24.26
N ASP A 54 -8.78 -23.01 25.07
CA ASP A 54 -7.76 -23.70 25.88
C ASP A 54 -6.88 -24.65 25.04
N GLU A 55 -7.42 -25.17 23.95
CA GLU A 55 -6.73 -26.02 22.97
C GLU A 55 -6.94 -25.52 21.55
N THR A 56 -5.98 -25.78 20.64
CA THR A 56 -6.10 -25.36 19.25
C THR A 56 -7.16 -26.18 18.50
N GLU A 57 -8.24 -25.52 18.09
CA GLU A 57 -9.34 -26.12 17.34
C GLU A 57 -9.27 -25.82 15.84
N VAL A 58 -9.99 -26.62 15.04
CA VAL A 58 -10.03 -26.48 13.57
C VAL A 58 -10.51 -25.09 13.13
N TYR A 59 -11.44 -24.48 13.89
CA TYR A 59 -11.95 -23.15 13.55
C TYR A 59 -10.86 -22.06 13.61
N GLU A 60 -9.87 -22.18 14.48
CA GLU A 60 -8.78 -21.22 14.60
C GLU A 60 -7.96 -21.20 13.32
N VAL A 61 -7.62 -22.39 12.79
CA VAL A 61 -6.88 -22.51 11.52
C VAL A 61 -7.66 -21.89 10.36
N VAL A 62 -8.97 -22.10 10.31
CA VAL A 62 -9.85 -21.49 9.29
C VAL A 62 -9.86 -19.96 9.41
N ILE A 63 -9.96 -19.44 10.62
CA ILE A 63 -9.93 -17.99 10.88
C ILE A 63 -8.56 -17.41 10.56
N GLY A 64 -7.48 -18.11 10.88
CA GLY A 64 -6.12 -17.69 10.57
C GLY A 64 -5.90 -17.57 9.06
N ALA A 65 -6.36 -18.57 8.29
CA ALA A 65 -6.34 -18.51 6.83
C ALA A 65 -7.20 -17.33 6.32
N ALA A 66 -8.38 -17.11 6.90
CA ALA A 66 -9.24 -15.97 6.56
C ALA A 66 -8.55 -14.62 6.85
N CYS A 67 -7.83 -14.47 7.96
CA CYS A 67 -7.08 -13.25 8.29
C CYS A 67 -5.98 -12.92 7.27
N ILE A 68 -5.25 -13.93 6.77
CA ILE A 68 -4.25 -13.75 5.71
C ILE A 68 -4.93 -13.32 4.41
N LEU A 69 -5.99 -14.04 4.01
CA LEU A 69 -6.69 -13.78 2.75
C LEU A 69 -7.39 -12.42 2.76
N LEU A 70 -8.07 -12.06 3.86
CA LEU A 70 -8.72 -10.77 4.04
C LEU A 70 -7.69 -9.64 4.08
N GLY A 71 -6.58 -9.81 4.81
CA GLY A 71 -5.48 -8.82 4.82
C GLY A 71 -4.94 -8.55 3.41
N ALA A 72 -4.74 -9.60 2.61
CA ALA A 72 -4.30 -9.47 1.21
C ALA A 72 -5.38 -8.84 0.32
N ALA A 73 -6.62 -9.34 0.40
CA ALA A 73 -7.75 -8.92 -0.44
C ALA A 73 -8.18 -7.47 -0.17
N LEU A 74 -7.98 -6.98 1.05
CA LEU A 74 -8.28 -5.59 1.41
C LEU A 74 -7.12 -4.64 1.05
N ASN A 75 -5.87 -5.13 1.08
CA ASN A 75 -4.69 -4.37 0.66
C ASN A 75 -4.62 -4.16 -0.87
N ALA A 76 -4.99 -5.17 -1.67
CA ALA A 76 -4.88 -5.12 -3.13
C ALA A 76 -5.67 -3.96 -3.80
N PRO A 77 -6.95 -3.70 -3.46
CA PRO A 77 -7.70 -2.58 -4.03
C PRO A 77 -7.06 -1.22 -3.74
N MET A 78 -6.45 -1.05 -2.57
CA MET A 78 -5.79 0.22 -2.22
C MET A 78 -4.53 0.44 -3.06
N GLY A 79 -3.73 -0.60 -3.28
CA GLY A 79 -2.59 -0.53 -4.20
C GLY A 79 -3.05 -0.22 -5.62
N TYR A 80 -4.09 -0.91 -6.09
CA TYR A 80 -4.70 -0.68 -7.41
C TYR A 80 -5.17 0.78 -7.60
N LEU A 81 -5.99 1.30 -6.68
CA LEU A 81 -6.49 2.68 -6.73
C LEU A 81 -5.37 3.72 -6.61
N ALA A 82 -4.32 3.43 -5.83
CA ALA A 82 -3.14 4.29 -5.76
C ALA A 82 -2.39 4.31 -7.10
N GLY A 83 -2.29 3.17 -7.79
CA GLY A 83 -1.69 3.03 -9.11
C GLY A 83 -2.39 3.90 -10.15
N GLN A 84 -3.72 3.83 -10.22
CA GLN A 84 -4.54 4.65 -11.13
C GLN A 84 -4.31 6.15 -10.89
N LYS A 85 -4.52 6.62 -9.64
CA LYS A 85 -4.40 8.04 -9.28
C LYS A 85 -3.01 8.61 -9.57
N GLN A 86 -1.95 7.84 -9.29
CA GLN A 86 -0.60 8.31 -9.54
C GLN A 86 -0.25 8.30 -11.03
N TYR A 87 -0.87 7.41 -11.83
CA TYR A 87 -0.75 7.43 -13.29
C TYR A 87 -1.41 8.68 -13.88
N ASP A 88 -2.60 9.07 -13.40
CA ASP A 88 -3.24 10.33 -13.80
C ASP A 88 -2.39 11.55 -13.44
N SER A 89 -1.77 11.55 -12.25
CA SER A 89 -0.83 12.58 -11.85
C SER A 89 0.40 12.63 -12.76
N TYR A 90 0.89 11.48 -13.23
CA TYR A 90 1.99 11.42 -14.20
C TYR A 90 1.61 12.06 -15.55
N LEU A 91 0.43 11.76 -16.08
CA LEU A 91 -0.08 12.38 -17.31
C LEU A 91 -0.23 13.90 -17.15
N THR A 92 -0.80 14.33 -16.02
CA THR A 92 -0.92 15.75 -15.66
C THR A 92 0.45 16.43 -15.60
N GLY A 93 1.45 15.75 -15.03
CA GLY A 93 2.83 16.24 -14.98
C GLY A 93 3.48 16.35 -16.37
N CYS A 94 3.19 15.43 -17.29
CA CYS A 94 3.65 15.51 -18.68
C CYS A 94 3.06 16.71 -19.40
N ILE A 95 1.77 17.01 -19.19
CA ILE A 95 1.12 18.20 -19.74
C ILE A 95 1.73 19.48 -19.14
N HIS A 96 1.97 19.53 -17.83
CA HIS A 96 2.62 20.67 -17.17
C HIS A 96 4.01 20.94 -17.74
N ARG A 97 4.83 19.88 -17.93
CA ARG A 97 6.16 19.97 -18.53
C ARG A 97 6.10 20.47 -19.97
N ARG A 98 5.13 20.01 -20.75
CA ARG A 98 4.92 20.46 -22.13
C ARG A 98 4.48 21.93 -22.18
N ASN A 99 3.49 22.32 -21.38
CA ASN A 99 2.99 23.70 -21.31
C ASN A 99 4.07 24.69 -20.87
N ALA A 100 4.95 24.28 -19.93
CA ALA A 100 6.08 25.10 -19.49
C ALA A 100 7.06 25.43 -20.63
N ILE A 101 7.29 24.52 -21.59
CA ILE A 101 8.13 24.78 -22.77
C ILE A 101 7.50 25.85 -23.67
N PHE A 102 6.17 25.85 -23.79
CA PHE A 102 5.42 26.82 -24.59
C PHE A 102 5.08 28.11 -23.83
N GLY A 103 5.55 28.28 -22.59
CA GLY A 103 5.22 29.45 -21.76
C GLY A 103 3.74 29.53 -21.36
N ILE A 104 2.96 28.46 -21.57
CA ILE A 104 1.55 28.40 -21.21
C ILE A 104 1.46 28.12 -19.71
N GLN A 105 0.76 28.97 -18.98
CA GLN A 105 0.50 28.75 -17.55
C GLN A 105 -0.42 27.54 -17.39
N SER A 106 0.16 26.41 -17.01
CA SER A 106 -0.59 25.18 -16.78
C SER A 106 -1.49 25.37 -15.56
N GLY A 107 -2.80 25.21 -15.74
CA GLY A 107 -3.75 25.23 -14.63
C GLY A 107 -3.65 23.95 -13.80
N GLY A 108 -3.60 24.09 -12.47
CA GLY A 108 -3.68 22.98 -11.52
C GLY A 108 -2.53 22.92 -10.51
N ASP A 109 -2.85 22.47 -9.29
CA ASP A 109 -1.85 22.21 -8.25
C ASP A 109 -1.16 20.86 -8.49
N HIS A 110 -0.29 20.79 -9.51
CA HIS A 110 0.50 19.57 -9.79
C HIS A 110 1.58 19.35 -8.74
N LYS A 111 1.65 18.11 -8.22
CA LYS A 111 2.61 17.70 -7.20
C LYS A 111 3.49 16.56 -7.73
N PRO A 112 4.79 16.80 -8.00
CA PRO A 112 5.69 15.78 -8.54
C PRO A 112 5.83 14.55 -7.65
N GLU A 113 5.63 14.70 -6.33
CA GLU A 113 5.62 13.59 -5.38
C GLU A 113 4.52 12.55 -5.66
N GLN A 114 3.42 12.95 -6.32
CA GLN A 114 2.28 12.08 -6.63
C GLN A 114 2.41 11.33 -7.96
N GLU A 115 3.43 11.62 -8.77
CA GLU A 115 3.60 10.98 -10.09
C GLU A 115 3.91 9.48 -9.97
N TYR A 116 3.33 8.66 -10.86
CA TYR A 116 3.57 7.23 -10.93
C TYR A 116 5.04 6.86 -11.04
N ARG A 117 5.45 5.84 -10.27
CA ARG A 117 6.74 5.14 -10.44
C ARG A 117 6.54 3.68 -10.07
N TRP A 118 7.03 2.76 -10.90
CA TRP A 118 6.83 1.31 -10.74
C TRP A 118 7.15 0.77 -9.34
N TRP A 119 8.15 1.35 -8.66
CA TRP A 119 8.60 0.90 -7.34
C TRP A 119 7.76 1.41 -6.16
N LYS A 120 6.91 2.44 -6.34
CA LYS A 120 6.17 3.06 -5.23
C LYS A 120 5.19 2.11 -4.56
N GLY A 121 4.56 1.22 -5.32
CA GLY A 121 3.69 0.18 -4.76
C GLY A 121 4.41 -0.71 -3.75
N PHE A 122 5.63 -1.15 -4.09
CA PHE A 122 6.46 -1.94 -3.18
C PHE A 122 6.90 -1.13 -1.95
N LEU A 123 7.19 0.16 -2.10
CA LEU A 123 7.53 1.02 -0.96
C LEU A 123 6.34 1.20 -0.01
N ILE A 124 5.12 1.35 -0.54
CA ILE A 124 3.90 1.43 0.30
C ILE A 124 3.75 0.12 1.08
N GLY A 125 3.86 -1.04 0.42
CA GLY A 125 3.79 -2.33 1.10
C GLY A 125 4.93 -2.56 2.10
N PHE A 126 6.12 -2.01 1.84
CA PHE A 126 7.23 -2.03 2.80
C PHE A 126 6.89 -1.24 4.06
N TYR A 127 6.30 -0.05 3.92
CA TYR A 127 5.85 0.74 5.06
C TYR A 127 4.75 0.08 5.88
N VAL A 128 3.90 -0.76 5.27
CA VAL A 128 2.94 -1.60 6.01
C VAL A 128 3.68 -2.56 6.95
N GLY A 129 4.83 -3.09 6.51
CA GLY A 129 5.65 -4.01 7.29
C GLY A 129 6.58 -3.35 8.32
N VAL A 130 6.87 -2.05 8.22
CA VAL A 130 7.81 -1.36 9.13
C VAL A 130 7.48 -1.55 10.61
N PRO A 131 6.20 -1.42 11.07
CA PRO A 131 5.87 -1.69 12.46
C PRO A 131 6.18 -3.14 12.88
N VAL A 132 6.01 -4.12 11.99
CA VAL A 132 6.37 -5.52 12.25
C VAL A 132 7.87 -5.68 12.42
N ILE A 133 8.68 -5.01 11.59
CA ILE A 133 10.15 -5.02 11.71
C ILE A 133 10.57 -4.41 13.05
N ILE A 134 10.02 -3.25 13.40
CA ILE A 134 10.34 -2.54 14.65
C ILE A 134 10.01 -3.43 15.85
N MET A 135 8.82 -4.02 15.89
CA MET A 135 8.42 -4.92 16.99
C MET A 135 9.22 -6.22 17.00
N GLY A 136 9.59 -6.74 15.83
CA GLY A 136 10.48 -7.89 15.72
C GLY A 136 11.87 -7.64 16.32
N ILE A 137 12.42 -6.43 16.13
CA ILE A 137 13.67 -6.03 16.77
C ILE A 137 13.51 -5.94 18.29
N PHE A 138 12.42 -5.34 18.78
CA PHE A 138 12.16 -5.27 20.24
C PHE A 138 11.97 -6.64 20.88
N ALA A 139 11.29 -7.56 20.21
CA ALA A 139 11.13 -8.94 20.67
C ALA A 139 12.47 -9.70 20.71
N ALA A 140 13.44 -9.34 19.86
CA ALA A 140 14.77 -9.96 19.82
C ALA A 140 15.74 -9.44 20.89
N ILE A 141 15.43 -8.33 21.58
CA ILE A 141 16.28 -7.75 22.63
C ILE A 141 15.89 -8.36 23.98
N PRO A 142 16.81 -9.03 24.71
CA PRO A 142 16.50 -9.70 25.98
C PRO A 142 15.85 -8.80 27.04
N ALA A 143 16.23 -7.52 27.08
CA ALA A 143 15.69 -6.55 28.02
C ALA A 143 14.21 -6.17 27.77
N THR A 144 13.71 -6.40 26.55
CA THR A 144 12.33 -6.07 26.15
C THR A 144 11.57 -7.29 25.63
N TRP A 145 12.05 -8.49 25.92
CA TRP A 145 11.54 -9.74 25.34
C TRP A 145 10.02 -9.91 25.54
N ALA A 146 9.55 -9.90 26.79
CA ALA A 146 8.14 -10.17 27.10
C ALA A 146 7.17 -9.13 26.53
N SER A 147 7.54 -7.84 26.61
CA SER A 147 6.72 -6.74 26.07
C SER A 147 6.81 -6.67 24.53
N GLY A 148 7.98 -6.96 23.97
CA GLY A 148 8.25 -7.00 22.55
C GLY A 148 7.52 -8.13 21.84
N GLU A 149 7.48 -9.33 22.42
CA GLU A 149 6.69 -10.45 21.89
C GLU A 149 5.19 -10.15 21.91
N THR A 150 4.68 -9.61 23.02
CA THR A 150 3.27 -9.24 23.13
C THR A 150 2.90 -8.20 22.06
N ALA A 151 3.72 -7.15 21.90
CA ALA A 151 3.51 -6.13 20.89
C ALA A 151 3.64 -6.68 19.46
N LEU A 152 4.60 -7.59 19.22
CA LEU A 152 4.78 -8.24 17.93
C LEU A 152 3.56 -9.09 17.57
N VAL A 153 3.01 -9.84 18.51
CA VAL A 153 1.78 -10.63 18.31
C VAL A 153 0.58 -9.72 18.03
N MET A 154 0.48 -8.56 18.68
CA MET A 154 -0.58 -7.59 18.36
C MET A 154 -0.48 -7.05 16.93
N VAL A 155 0.73 -6.79 16.43
CA VAL A 155 0.94 -6.16 15.11
C VAL A 155 1.02 -7.19 13.98
N ALA A 156 1.56 -8.37 14.24
CA ALA A 156 1.85 -9.44 13.27
C ALA A 156 1.12 -10.76 13.57
N GLY A 157 0.13 -10.77 14.45
CA GLY A 157 -0.70 -11.93 14.77
C GLY A 157 -1.32 -12.58 13.54
N TRP A 158 -1.71 -11.78 12.54
CA TRP A 158 -2.21 -12.27 11.25
C TRP A 158 -1.22 -13.19 10.50
N ALA A 159 0.09 -13.09 10.79
CA ALA A 159 1.14 -13.92 10.21
C ALA A 159 1.61 -15.02 11.17
N ILE A 160 1.57 -14.77 12.48
CA ILE A 160 2.06 -15.69 13.53
C ILE A 160 1.04 -16.80 13.80
N PHE A 161 -0.20 -16.42 14.13
CA PHE A 161 -1.23 -17.34 14.61
C PHE A 161 -1.60 -18.43 13.62
N PRO A 162 -1.82 -18.15 12.31
CA PRO A 162 -2.27 -19.20 11.38
C PRO A 162 -1.29 -20.38 11.30
N ILE A 163 0.00 -20.12 11.45
CA ILE A 163 1.05 -21.14 11.36
C ILE A 163 1.21 -21.85 12.69
N GLN A 164 1.13 -21.10 13.78
CA GLN A 164 1.10 -21.67 15.12
C GLN A 164 -0.08 -22.65 15.26
N TRP A 165 -1.29 -22.23 14.86
CA TRP A 165 -2.48 -23.06 14.90
C TRP A 165 -2.38 -24.27 13.97
N ALA A 166 -1.92 -24.07 12.72
CA ALA A 166 -1.72 -25.18 11.79
C ALA A 166 -0.72 -26.22 12.35
N ARG A 167 0.36 -25.76 12.99
CA ARG A 167 1.36 -26.63 13.61
C ARG A 167 0.79 -27.38 14.81
N ASN A 168 0.12 -26.68 15.72
CA ASN A 168 -0.46 -27.29 16.92
C ASN A 168 -1.52 -28.35 16.54
N LEU A 169 -2.31 -28.11 15.49
CA LEU A 169 -3.28 -29.06 14.97
C LEU A 169 -2.62 -30.29 14.32
N MET A 170 -1.50 -30.11 13.61
CA MET A 170 -0.79 -31.22 12.95
C MET A 170 0.09 -32.03 13.90
N PHE A 171 0.56 -31.43 15.00
CA PHE A 171 1.50 -32.04 15.95
C PHE A 171 1.07 -31.76 17.41
N PRO A 172 -0.04 -32.34 17.87
CA PRO A 172 -0.60 -32.06 19.19
C PRO A 172 0.31 -32.50 20.36
N ASP A 173 1.10 -33.56 20.18
CA ASP A 173 2.01 -34.08 21.22
C ASP A 173 3.35 -33.32 21.31
N TRP A 174 3.57 -32.32 20.45
CA TRP A 174 4.82 -31.58 20.43
C TRP A 174 4.83 -30.51 21.53
N SER A 175 5.49 -30.80 22.65
CA SER A 175 5.68 -29.88 23.79
C SER A 175 6.67 -28.73 23.53
N GLY A 176 6.95 -28.41 22.26
CA GLY A 176 7.82 -27.30 21.90
C GLY A 176 7.16 -25.98 22.30
N SER A 177 7.67 -25.34 23.34
CA SER A 177 7.18 -24.06 23.85
C SER A 177 6.99 -23.03 22.71
N TYR A 178 5.91 -22.27 22.84
CA TYR A 178 5.49 -21.10 22.08
C TYR A 178 6.63 -20.26 21.44
N PRO A 179 6.42 -19.75 20.21
CA PRO A 179 6.87 -20.38 18.99
C PRO A 179 8.40 -20.25 18.75
N ALA A 180 9.05 -21.35 18.37
CA ALA A 180 10.29 -21.29 17.58
C ALA A 180 10.01 -21.02 16.08
N ILE A 181 8.87 -20.42 15.73
CA ILE A 181 8.69 -19.74 14.45
C ILE A 181 9.48 -18.44 14.61
N SER A 182 10.79 -18.54 14.37
CA SER A 182 11.77 -17.47 14.54
C SER A 182 11.19 -16.12 14.09
N GLY A 183 11.53 -15.02 14.77
CA GLY A 183 11.23 -13.67 14.26
C GLY A 183 11.62 -13.49 12.79
N GLY A 184 12.56 -14.30 12.27
CA GLY A 184 12.87 -14.45 10.85
C GLY A 184 11.68 -14.82 9.95
N TYR A 185 10.82 -15.77 10.34
CA TYR A 185 9.64 -16.14 9.55
C TYR A 185 8.61 -15.00 9.52
N CYS A 186 8.36 -14.35 10.66
CA CYS A 186 7.45 -13.19 10.73
C CYS A 186 7.96 -12.03 9.86
N MET A 187 9.29 -11.85 9.79
CA MET A 187 9.93 -10.90 8.88
C MET A 187 9.76 -11.29 7.41
N LEU A 188 9.77 -12.58 7.07
CA LEU A 188 9.47 -13.05 5.71
C LEU A 188 8.01 -12.78 5.31
N MET A 189 7.08 -12.80 6.26
CA MET A 189 5.66 -12.53 5.97
C MET A 189 5.40 -11.07 5.58
N ILE A 190 6.34 -10.15 5.83
CA ILE A 190 6.29 -8.78 5.30
C ILE A 190 6.36 -8.77 3.76
N LEU A 191 6.92 -9.81 3.14
CA LEU A 191 6.91 -9.93 1.68
C LEU A 191 5.47 -9.97 1.13
N LEU A 192 4.50 -10.47 1.89
CA LEU A 192 3.11 -10.54 1.47
C LEU A 192 2.51 -9.14 1.19
N PRO A 193 2.47 -8.19 2.15
CA PRO A 193 1.99 -6.84 1.86
C PRO A 193 2.85 -6.12 0.82
N ILE A 194 4.18 -6.34 0.77
CA ILE A 194 5.05 -5.78 -0.27
C ILE A 194 4.62 -6.21 -1.67
N LEU A 195 4.45 -7.52 -1.88
CA LEU A 195 4.11 -8.08 -3.18
C LEU A 195 2.66 -7.75 -3.57
N VAL A 196 1.71 -7.89 -2.65
CA VAL A 196 0.29 -7.60 -2.90
C VAL A 196 0.09 -6.13 -3.27
N THR A 197 0.70 -5.20 -2.53
CA THR A 197 0.60 -3.77 -2.85
C THR A 197 1.39 -3.42 -4.12
N GLY A 198 2.58 -4.01 -4.31
CA GLY A 198 3.42 -3.77 -5.49
C GLY A 198 2.77 -4.20 -6.80
N ILE A 199 2.27 -5.44 -6.85
CA ILE A 199 1.63 -6.00 -8.05
C ILE A 199 0.32 -5.26 -8.33
N SER A 200 -0.55 -5.08 -7.34
CA SER A 200 -1.83 -4.39 -7.53
C SER A 200 -1.66 -2.94 -8.00
N TYR A 201 -0.64 -2.25 -7.50
CA TYR A 201 -0.27 -0.90 -7.94
C TYR A 201 0.15 -0.84 -9.42
N ILE A 202 0.96 -1.80 -9.88
CA ILE A 202 1.37 -1.87 -11.29
C ILE A 202 0.16 -2.18 -12.17
N VAL A 203 -0.69 -3.13 -11.77
CA VAL A 203 -1.91 -3.49 -12.48
C VAL A 203 -2.85 -2.29 -12.58
N GLY A 204 -3.06 -1.54 -11.50
CA GLY A 204 -3.87 -0.33 -11.50
C GLY A 204 -3.41 0.71 -12.50
N ALA A 205 -2.11 0.99 -12.55
CA ALA A 205 -1.55 1.91 -13.53
C ALA A 205 -1.65 1.40 -14.99
N ALA A 206 -1.48 0.09 -15.21
CA ALA A 206 -1.62 -0.51 -16.53
C ALA A 206 -3.06 -0.44 -17.06
N VAL A 207 -4.05 -0.68 -16.19
CA VAL A 207 -5.46 -0.54 -16.56
C VAL A 207 -5.80 0.92 -16.87
N GLU A 208 -5.32 1.87 -16.06
CA GLU A 208 -5.58 3.29 -16.32
C GLU A 208 -4.97 3.75 -17.64
N LYS A 209 -3.74 3.29 -17.94
CA LYS A 209 -3.12 3.51 -19.25
C LYS A 209 -4.00 3.03 -20.40
N LYS A 210 -4.54 1.81 -20.30
CA LYS A 210 -5.43 1.25 -21.33
C LYS A 210 -6.73 2.03 -21.44
N ASN A 211 -7.32 2.43 -20.32
CA ASN A 211 -8.55 3.23 -20.30
C ASN A 211 -8.34 4.58 -20.99
N LYS A 212 -7.24 5.28 -20.70
CA LYS A 212 -6.90 6.57 -21.33
C LYS A 212 -6.67 6.43 -22.84
N GLN A 213 -5.98 5.38 -23.29
CA GLN A 213 -5.81 5.10 -24.72
C GLN A 213 -7.17 4.86 -25.42
N ASN A 214 -8.08 4.15 -24.77
CA ASN A 214 -9.43 3.91 -25.30
C ASN A 214 -10.27 5.19 -25.33
N GLU A 215 -10.15 6.04 -24.31
CA GLU A 215 -10.80 7.36 -24.25
C GLU A 215 -10.32 8.29 -25.36
N GLU A 216 -9.00 8.36 -25.58
CA GLU A 216 -8.37 9.12 -26.67
C GLU A 216 -8.87 8.63 -28.04
N ALA A 217 -8.80 7.32 -28.31
CA ALA A 217 -9.28 6.74 -29.57
C ALA A 217 -10.79 6.98 -29.80
N ARG A 218 -11.61 6.95 -28.74
CA ARG A 218 -13.03 7.28 -28.83
C ARG A 218 -13.25 8.75 -29.15
N SER A 219 -12.47 9.64 -28.52
CA SER A 219 -12.55 11.09 -28.75
C SER A 219 -12.17 11.47 -30.19
N GLU A 220 -11.16 10.81 -30.76
CA GLU A 220 -10.75 11.00 -32.16
C GLU A 220 -11.85 10.57 -33.13
N ARG A 221 -12.46 9.39 -32.93
CA ARG A 221 -13.58 8.92 -33.75
C ARG A 221 -14.78 9.88 -33.72
N VAL A 222 -15.09 10.43 -32.54
CA VAL A 222 -16.17 11.42 -32.39
C VAL A 222 -15.81 12.73 -33.11
N ALA A 223 -14.56 13.19 -33.02
CA ALA A 223 -14.09 14.38 -33.70
C ALA A 223 -14.12 14.22 -35.24
N GLU A 224 -13.76 13.04 -35.75
CA GLU A 224 -13.84 12.71 -37.17
C GLU A 224 -15.30 12.66 -37.66
N ALA A 225 -16.19 12.00 -36.92
CA ALA A 225 -17.62 11.97 -37.24
C ALA A 225 -18.26 13.38 -37.21
N GLY A 226 -17.83 14.23 -36.27
CA GLY A 226 -18.26 15.62 -36.17
C GLY A 226 -17.75 16.50 -37.33
N LYS A 227 -16.53 16.26 -37.81
CA LYS A 227 -15.98 16.91 -39.02
C LYS A 227 -16.68 16.44 -40.29
N ALA A 228 -17.02 15.15 -40.38
CA ALA A 228 -17.74 14.58 -41.51
C ALA A 228 -19.18 15.13 -41.63
N LYS A 229 -19.87 15.40 -40.52
CA LYS A 229 -21.20 16.03 -40.51
C LYS A 229 -21.22 17.53 -40.85
N LYS A 230 -20.05 18.20 -40.87
CA LYS A 230 -19.92 19.63 -41.20
C LYS A 230 -19.51 19.89 -42.66
N LYS A 231 -19.19 18.84 -43.42
CA LYS A 231 -19.05 18.88 -44.89
C LYS A 231 -20.36 18.46 -45.53
#